data_AF-A0A5W0B1F0-F1
#
_entry.id   AF-A0A5W0B1F0-F1
#
_cell.length_a   1.000
_cell.length_b   1.000
_cell.length_c   1.000
_cell.angle_alpha   90.00
_cell.angle_beta   90.00
_cell.angle_gamma   90.00
#
_symmetry.space_group_name_H-M   'P 1'
#
loop_
_entity.id
_entity.type
_entity.pdbx_description
1 polymer ?
#
loop_
_entity_poly.entity_id
_entity_poly.type
_entity_poly.pdbx_seq_one_letter_code
_entity_poly.pdbx_strand_id
1 'polypeptide(L)'
;MAKSTDVNDLLTAYQKQARKIPAKGVYASKQRQIEVQAAHARKVMRQRRRSVGKSNKLGCRITAEMRVALICEMNFWALVCRSNRQQVIKD
;
A
#
# COMPACT_ATOMS: atom_id res chain seq x y z
N MET A 1 -15.79 -0.39 -21.18
CA MET A 1 -14.74 -0.12 -20.18
C MET A 1 -14.73 1.37 -19.87
N ALA A 2 -15.05 1.78 -18.64
CA ALA A 2 -14.89 3.18 -18.25
C ALA A 2 -13.41 3.60 -18.41
N LYS A 3 -13.16 4.79 -18.96
CA LYS A 3 -11.80 5.35 -19.07
C LYS A 3 -11.20 5.38 -17.66
N SER A 4 -9.99 4.84 -17.50
CA SER A 4 -9.26 5.01 -16.24
C SER A 4 -9.05 6.51 -16.05
N THR A 5 -9.55 7.03 -14.94
CA THR A 5 -9.35 8.40 -14.50
C THR A 5 -8.60 8.33 -13.18
N ASP A 6 -7.61 9.20 -12.99
CA ASP A 6 -6.72 9.19 -11.82
C ASP A 6 -7.50 9.12 -10.50
N VAL A 7 -8.60 9.88 -10.39
CA VAL A 7 -9.50 9.89 -9.21
C VAL A 7 -10.12 8.51 -8.91
N ASN A 8 -10.55 7.77 -9.93
CA ASN A 8 -11.18 6.46 -9.75
C ASN A 8 -10.16 5.40 -9.34
N ASP A 9 -8.95 5.47 -9.90
CA ASP A 9 -7.85 4.57 -9.53
C ASP A 9 -7.36 4.87 -8.10
N LEU A 10 -7.31 6.14 -7.69
CA LEU A 10 -7.01 6.56 -6.32
C LEU A 10 -8.08 6.10 -5.31
N LEU A 11 -9.37 6.32 -5.61
CA LEU A 11 -10.47 5.89 -4.75
C LEU A 11 -10.49 4.36 -4.59
N THR A 12 -10.31 3.64 -5.68
CA THR A 12 -10.23 2.17 -5.66
C THR A 12 -9.04 1.68 -4.84
N ALA A 13 -7.87 2.33 -4.98
CA ALA A 13 -6.69 2.00 -4.20
C ALA A 13 -6.91 2.27 -2.70
N TYR A 14 -7.53 3.40 -2.35
CA TYR A 14 -7.88 3.74 -0.98
C TYR A 14 -8.86 2.75 -0.35
N GLN A 15 -9.92 2.37 -1.05
CA GLN A 15 -10.88 1.36 -0.57
C GLN A 15 -10.22 -0.02 -0.39
N LYS A 16 -9.27 -0.38 -1.25
CA LYS A 16 -8.51 -1.64 -1.15
C LYS A 16 -7.41 -1.62 -0.11
N GLN A 17 -7.12 -0.47 0.47
CA GLN A 17 -6.14 -0.31 1.53
C GLN A 17 -6.73 -0.83 2.85
N ALA A 18 -6.99 -2.15 2.90
CA ALA A 18 -7.16 -2.85 4.16
C ALA A 18 -5.89 -2.59 4.99
N ARG A 19 -6.05 -2.37 6.31
CA ARG A 19 -4.93 -2.33 7.26
C ARG A 19 -3.98 -3.46 6.88
N LYS A 20 -2.75 -3.13 6.44
CA LYS A 20 -1.71 -4.12 6.25
C LYS A 20 -1.46 -4.69 7.64
N ILE A 21 -2.14 -5.77 7.98
CA ILE A 21 -1.84 -6.53 9.18
C ILE A 21 -0.43 -7.04 8.92
N PRO A 22 0.58 -6.57 9.67
CA PRO A 22 1.92 -7.09 9.51
C PRO A 22 1.80 -8.60 9.66
N ALA A 23 2.36 -9.35 8.71
CA ALA A 23 2.29 -10.81 8.75
C ALA A 23 2.78 -11.24 10.15
N LYS A 24 1.90 -11.89 10.92
CA LYS A 24 2.27 -12.45 12.23
C LYS A 24 3.48 -13.35 11.97
N GLY A 25 4.60 -13.06 12.62
CA GLY A 25 5.92 -13.57 12.21
C GLY A 25 5.95 -15.09 12.08
N VAL A 26 6.48 -15.60 10.96
CA VAL A 26 6.73 -17.04 10.77
C VAL A 26 8.08 -17.31 10.09
N TYR A 27 9.01 -16.34 10.09
CA TYR A 27 10.36 -16.56 9.56
C TYR A 27 11.39 -16.10 10.58
N ALA A 28 12.17 -17.08 11.07
CA ALA A 28 13.17 -16.90 12.12
C ALA A 28 14.34 -16.00 11.70
N SER A 29 14.66 -15.92 10.40
CA SER A 29 15.76 -15.10 9.88
C SER A 29 15.27 -13.99 8.94
N LYS A 30 15.93 -12.83 9.00
CA LYS A 30 15.71 -11.70 8.09
C LYS A 30 15.85 -12.11 6.61
N GLN A 31 16.81 -12.98 6.31
CA GLN A 31 17.04 -13.48 4.96
C GLN A 31 15.80 -14.22 4.40
N ARG A 32 15.22 -15.12 5.20
CA ARG A 32 14.03 -15.87 4.80
C ARG A 32 12.80 -14.97 4.63
N GLN A 33 12.68 -13.92 5.46
CA GLN A 33 11.63 -12.91 5.31
C GLN A 33 11.74 -12.18 3.96
N ILE A 34 12.94 -11.72 3.60
CA ILE A 34 13.19 -11.03 2.32
C ILE A 34 12.87 -11.94 1.15
N GLU A 35 13.33 -13.19 1.19
CA GLU A 35 13.10 -14.17 0.13
C GLU A 35 11.60 -14.40 -0.11
N VAL A 36 10.84 -14.66 0.96
CA VAL A 36 9.40 -14.91 0.87
C VAL A 36 8.66 -13.67 0.41
N GLN A 37 9.00 -12.50 0.94
CA GLN A 37 8.38 -11.25 0.53
C GLN A 37 8.64 -10.95 -0.94
N ALA A 38 9.87 -11.21 -1.42
CA ALA A 38 10.21 -11.08 -2.82
C ALA A 38 9.43 -12.09 -3.70
N ALA A 39 9.30 -13.35 -3.26
CA ALA A 39 8.51 -14.36 -3.97
C ALA A 39 7.02 -13.99 -4.04
N HIS A 40 6.45 -13.52 -2.93
CA HIS A 40 5.08 -13.04 -2.85
C HIS A 40 4.86 -11.84 -3.78
N ALA A 41 5.75 -10.84 -3.73
CA ALA A 41 5.69 -9.68 -4.61
C ALA A 41 5.72 -10.09 -6.10
N ARG A 42 6.59 -11.03 -6.49
CA ARG A 42 6.62 -11.58 -7.86
C ARG A 42 5.30 -12.25 -8.24
N LYS A 43 4.70 -13.05 -7.35
CA LYS A 43 3.40 -13.70 -7.58
C LYS A 43 2.29 -12.69 -7.81
N VAL A 44 2.18 -11.69 -6.94
CA VAL A 44 1.17 -10.62 -7.04
C VAL A 44 1.35 -9.84 -8.35
N MET A 45 2.58 -9.47 -8.70
CA MET A 45 2.86 -8.75 -9.95
C MET A 45 2.50 -9.56 -11.19
N ARG A 46 2.74 -10.88 -11.19
CA ARG A 46 2.31 -11.76 -12.28
C ARG A 46 0.79 -11.83 -12.42
N GLN A 47 0.05 -11.98 -11.31
CA GLN A 47 -1.41 -11.99 -11.32
C GLN A 47 -1.98 -10.66 -11.85
N ARG A 48 -1.43 -9.54 -11.38
CA ARG A 48 -1.84 -8.20 -11.84
C ARG A 48 -1.59 -8.01 -13.34
N ARG A 49 -0.43 -8.44 -13.85
CA ARG A 49 -0.13 -8.43 -15.30
C ARG A 49 -1.13 -9.26 -16.11
N ARG A 50 -1.49 -10.46 -15.63
CA ARG A 50 -2.50 -11.32 -16.29
C ARG A 50 -3.87 -10.65 -16.35
N SER A 51 -4.27 -9.92 -15.31
CA SER A 51 -5.58 -9.27 -15.25
C SER A 51 -5.76 -8.11 -16.24
N VAL A 52 -4.69 -7.41 -16.62
CA VAL A 52 -4.77 -6.21 -17.49
C VAL A 52 -4.01 -6.34 -18.81
N GLY A 53 -3.23 -7.41 -19.00
CA GLY A 53 -2.38 -7.60 -20.17
C GLY A 53 -1.21 -6.61 -20.24
N LYS A 54 -0.74 -6.31 -21.46
CA LYS A 54 0.34 -5.34 -21.74
C LYS A 54 -0.14 -3.87 -21.74
N SER A 55 -1.23 -3.57 -21.01
CA SER A 55 -1.80 -2.23 -20.96
C SER A 55 -1.09 -1.34 -19.93
N ASN A 56 -0.92 -0.05 -20.24
CA ASN A 56 -0.43 1.00 -19.32
C ASN A 56 -1.26 1.10 -18.03
N LYS A 57 -2.48 0.54 -18.02
CA LYS A 57 -3.35 0.43 -16.85
C LYS A 57 -2.70 -0.22 -15.63
N LEU A 58 -1.73 -1.12 -15.84
CA LEU A 58 -0.97 -1.69 -14.72
C LEU A 58 -0.15 -0.62 -13.99
N GLY A 59 0.56 0.21 -14.75
CA GLY A 59 1.39 1.29 -14.21
C GLY A 59 0.55 2.30 -13.44
N CYS A 60 -0.53 2.79 -14.06
CA CYS A 60 -1.44 3.74 -13.43
C CYS A 60 -1.98 3.23 -12.08
N ARG A 61 -2.40 1.95 -12.01
CA ARG A 61 -2.89 1.34 -10.76
C ARG A 61 -1.81 1.24 -9.69
N ILE A 62 -0.59 0.85 -10.06
CA ILE A 62 0.53 0.75 -9.10
C ILE A 62 0.87 2.14 -8.56
N THR A 63 0.93 3.15 -9.43
CA THR A 63 1.18 4.54 -9.03
C THR A 63 0.09 5.05 -8.10
N ALA A 64 -1.19 4.78 -8.38
CA ALA A 64 -2.29 5.14 -7.50
C ALA A 64 -2.16 4.44 -6.13
N GLU A 65 -1.88 3.13 -6.09
CA GLU A 65 -1.65 2.41 -4.83
C GLU A 65 -0.48 2.99 -4.01
N MET A 66 0.63 3.34 -4.65
CA MET A 66 1.77 3.96 -3.97
C MET A 66 1.44 5.35 -3.42
N ARG A 67 0.75 6.19 -4.22
CA ARG A 67 0.33 7.53 -3.79
C ARG A 67 -0.58 7.47 -2.58
N VAL A 68 -1.59 6.59 -2.61
CA VAL A 68 -2.52 6.42 -1.49
C VAL A 68 -1.80 5.89 -0.26
N ALA A 69 -0.87 4.93 -0.41
CA ALA A 69 -0.05 4.45 0.70
C ALA A 69 0.72 5.59 1.38
N LEU A 70 1.39 6.43 0.60
CA LEU A 70 2.14 7.57 1.10
C LEU A 70 1.23 8.58 1.82
N ILE A 71 0.08 8.94 1.23
CA ILE A 71 -0.88 9.87 1.85
C ILE A 71 -1.37 9.33 3.19
N CYS A 72 -1.70 8.03 3.26
CA CYS A 72 -2.13 7.38 4.50
C CYS A 72 -1.01 7.39 5.56
N GLU A 73 0.25 7.15 5.19
CA GLU A 73 1.39 7.23 6.10
C GLU A 73 1.61 8.65 6.61
N MET A 74 1.58 9.65 5.73
CA MET A 74 1.70 11.06 6.11
C MET A 74 0.59 11.48 7.08
N ASN A 75 -0.65 11.06 6.80
CA ASN A 75 -1.80 11.34 7.68
C ASN A 75 -1.65 10.67 9.05
N PHE A 76 -1.13 9.44 9.09
CA PHE A 76 -0.83 8.74 10.33
C PHE A 76 0.23 9.48 11.16
N TRP A 77 1.35 9.88 10.54
CA TRP A 77 2.39 10.65 11.23
C TRP A 77 1.88 12.00 11.73
N ALA A 78 1.09 12.71 10.91
CA ALA A 78 0.47 13.96 11.33
C ALA A 78 -0.49 13.77 12.52
N LEU A 79 -1.22 12.66 12.56
CA LEU A 79 -2.07 12.29 13.69
C LEU A 79 -1.23 12.06 14.96
N VAL A 80 -0.17 11.25 14.87
CA VAL A 80 0.74 10.99 16.00
C VAL A 80 1.33 12.29 16.54
N CYS A 81 1.84 13.18 15.67
CA CYS A 81 2.38 14.47 16.10
C CYS A 81 1.34 15.35 16.79
N ARG A 82 0.08 15.37 16.32
CA ARG A 82 -1.00 16.12 16.97
C ARG A 82 -1.34 15.54 18.35
N SER A 83 -1.45 14.21 18.46
CA SER A 83 -1.72 13.53 19.72
C SER A 83 -0.63 13.77 20.75
N ASN A 84 0.65 13.68 20.35
CA ASN A 84 1.78 13.94 21.25
C ASN A 84 1.77 15.38 21.78
N ARG A 85 1.50 16.37 20.93
CA ARG A 85 1.35 17.77 21.37
C ARG A 85 0.23 17.96 22.38
N GLN A 86 -0.90 17.24 22.21
CA GLN A 86 -2.01 17.32 23.17
C GLN A 86 -1.70 16.65 24.50
N GLN A 87 -0.81 15.65 24.55
CA GLN A 87 -0.36 15.04 25.80
C GLN A 87 0.55 16.00 26.58
N VAL A 88 1.51 16.64 25.91
CA VAL A 88 2.42 17.63 26.53
C VAL A 88 1.69 18.84 27.12
N ILE A 89 0.52 19.23 26.58
CA ILE A 89 -0.29 20.35 27.11
C ILE A 89 -1.11 19.93 28.34
N LYS A 90 -1.36 18.63 28.51
CA LYS A 90 -2.18 18.09 29.62
C LYS A 90 -1.36 17.72 30.85
N ASP A 91 -0.04 17.61 30.72
CA ASP A 91 0.92 17.43 31.81
C ASP A 91 1.43 18.80 32.29
#